data_AF-A0A1G7XLZ3-F1
#
_entry.id   AF-A0A1G7XLZ3-F1
#
_cell.length_a   1.000
_cell.length_b   1.000
_cell.length_c   1.000
_cell.angle_alpha   90.00
_cell.angle_beta   90.00
_cell.angle_gamma   90.00
#
_symmetry.space_group_name_H-M   'P 1'
#
loop_
_entity.id
_entity.type
_entity.pdbx_description
1 polymer ?
#
loop_
_entity_poly.entity_id
_entity_poly.type
_entity_poly.pdbx_seq_one_letter_code
_entity_poly.pdbx_strand_id
1 'polypeptide(L)'
;MYYPYLRGKQFELLALKELSPLLGQRQNVTPIIEPVRAPEGGLTRCLQALSDNDLGYALIVNPSAGELRAEVMPEAIASYVRTNGLPGVSALGVLVDETTDITATLRAYEARYGSSFPLMLVHNGLSAELEALRLGTDHLNRTFDVVDFGVRKAYFRAFRNDQILLHDCFERAERNSDYLDRGETDFSDDHLFYADEGWAGFGDYLTIGSGYVDGGFTPRAVAIHWTYEPVVDGIIKIRHFTSENNGDIANVGGKFLEAAEKLVAFLDQQGIHTVASEVMRQHYADSTYPGLGIVKKLSIQNHLELISSILAR
;
A
#
# COMPACT_ATOMS: atom_id res chain seq x y z
N MET A 1 -5.49 -7.95 11.56
CA MET A 1 -4.56 -6.81 11.37
C MET A 1 -4.31 -6.61 9.88
N TYR A 2 -4.20 -5.36 9.42
CA TYR A 2 -4.00 -5.02 8.00
C TYR A 2 -2.66 -4.33 7.74
N TYR A 3 -1.97 -4.73 6.67
CA TYR A 3 -0.62 -4.29 6.31
C TYR A 3 -0.55 -3.78 4.87
N PRO A 4 -1.08 -2.58 4.57
CA PRO A 4 -1.07 -2.03 3.22
C PRO A 4 0.36 -1.79 2.75
N TYR A 5 0.68 -2.16 1.52
CA TYR A 5 2.00 -1.94 0.91
C TYR A 5 1.99 -0.71 0.01
N LEU A 6 2.85 0.27 0.31
CA LEU A 6 2.95 1.53 -0.43
C LEU A 6 4.36 1.73 -0.98
N ARG A 7 4.48 2.16 -2.24
CA ARG A 7 5.76 2.46 -2.90
C ARG A 7 6.32 3.84 -2.51
N GLY A 8 5.92 4.39 -1.36
CA GLY A 8 6.48 5.64 -0.84
C GLY A 8 6.41 6.84 -1.79
N LYS A 9 5.47 6.85 -2.74
CA LYS A 9 5.30 7.99 -3.67
C LYS A 9 4.61 9.16 -2.97
N GLN A 10 4.78 10.37 -3.51
CA GLN A 10 4.29 11.60 -2.89
C GLN A 10 2.83 11.54 -2.42
N PHE A 11 1.90 11.08 -3.28
CA PHE A 11 0.47 11.02 -2.94
C PHE A 11 0.10 9.84 -2.05
N GLU A 12 0.90 8.77 -2.04
CA GLU A 12 0.75 7.63 -1.13
C GLU A 12 1.18 8.03 0.29
N LEU A 13 2.34 8.68 0.42
CA LEU A 13 2.82 9.25 1.68
C LEU A 13 1.89 10.34 2.21
N LEU A 14 1.33 11.17 1.33
CA LEU A 14 0.37 12.21 1.73
C LEU A 14 -0.95 11.60 2.23
N ALA A 15 -1.45 10.53 1.60
CA ALA A 15 -2.64 9.81 2.04
C ALA A 15 -2.45 9.26 3.46
N LEU A 16 -1.34 8.54 3.71
CA LEU A 16 -1.00 8.02 5.04
C LEU A 16 -0.86 9.12 6.08
N LYS A 17 -0.11 10.18 5.74
CA LYS A 17 0.15 11.29 6.66
C LYS A 17 -1.14 11.98 7.11
N GLU A 18 -2.07 12.21 6.19
CA GLU A 18 -3.33 12.89 6.52
C GLU A 18 -4.33 11.98 7.26
N LEU A 19 -4.29 10.66 7.00
CA LEU A 19 -5.18 9.70 7.64
C LEU A 19 -4.60 9.11 8.95
N SER A 20 -3.34 9.40 9.28
CA SER A 20 -2.66 8.85 10.46
C SER A 20 -3.39 9.08 11.79
N PRO A 21 -4.10 10.21 12.04
CA PRO A 21 -4.85 10.36 13.29
C PRO A 21 -5.99 9.34 13.44
N LEU A 22 -6.70 9.04 12.34
CA LEU A 22 -7.79 8.06 12.33
C LEU A 22 -7.25 6.64 12.48
N LEU A 23 -6.20 6.30 11.73
CA LEU A 23 -5.60 4.96 11.77
C LEU A 23 -4.91 4.68 13.12
N GLY A 24 -4.22 5.69 13.67
CA GLY A 24 -3.55 5.63 14.97
C GLY A 24 -4.50 5.44 16.13
N GLN A 25 -5.73 5.96 16.07
CA GLN A 25 -6.74 5.69 17.10
C GLN A 25 -7.21 4.23 17.10
N ARG A 26 -7.25 3.58 15.92
CA ARG A 26 -7.82 2.24 15.76
C ARG A 26 -6.79 1.12 15.92
N GLN A 27 -5.51 1.40 15.71
CA GLN A 27 -4.40 0.45 15.92
C GLN A 27 -4.56 -0.89 15.18
N ASN A 28 -5.26 -0.89 14.04
CA ASN A 28 -5.54 -2.09 13.25
C ASN A 28 -4.87 -2.11 11.86
N VAL A 29 -4.12 -1.05 11.54
CA VAL A 29 -3.37 -0.88 10.29
C VAL A 29 -1.90 -0.63 10.58
N THR A 30 -1.00 -1.31 9.89
CA THR A 30 0.46 -1.08 9.95
C THR A 30 1.02 -0.99 8.53
N PRO A 31 1.13 0.22 7.95
CA PRO A 31 1.61 0.38 6.58
C PRO A 31 3.05 -0.11 6.41
N ILE A 32 3.30 -0.81 5.30
CA ILE A 32 4.63 -1.16 4.80
C ILE A 32 5.00 -0.14 3.74
N ILE A 33 6.04 0.65 4.01
CA ILE A 33 6.48 1.74 3.15
C ILE A 33 7.78 1.35 2.47
N GLU A 34 7.76 1.26 1.14
CA GLU A 34 8.94 1.11 0.32
C GLU A 34 9.33 2.45 -0.32
N PRO A 35 10.39 3.12 0.14
CA PRO A 35 10.81 4.38 -0.46
C PRO A 35 11.44 4.12 -1.84
N VAL A 36 10.80 4.60 -2.91
CA VAL A 36 11.29 4.48 -4.30
C VAL A 36 11.98 5.74 -4.83
N ARG A 37 12.07 6.79 -4.00
CA ARG A 37 12.74 8.08 -4.27
C ARG A 37 13.59 8.44 -3.07
N ALA A 38 14.53 9.38 -3.25
CA ALA A 38 15.41 9.86 -2.18
C ALA A 38 14.66 10.01 -0.83
N PRO A 39 15.18 9.44 0.27
CA PRO A 39 14.45 9.32 1.53
C PRO A 39 14.50 10.64 2.30
N GLU A 40 13.89 11.69 1.77
CA GLU A 40 13.90 13.02 2.36
C GLU A 40 12.56 13.73 2.12
N GLY A 41 12.33 14.82 2.83
CA GLY A 41 11.17 15.70 2.63
C GLY A 41 9.81 15.01 2.88
N GLY A 42 9.23 14.41 1.84
CA GLY A 42 7.92 13.75 1.90
C GLY A 42 7.91 12.54 2.84
N LEU A 43 8.93 11.70 2.78
CA LEU A 43 9.05 10.52 3.64
C LEU A 43 9.14 10.92 5.11
N THR A 44 10.06 11.81 5.47
CA THR A 44 10.23 12.30 6.85
C THR A 44 8.95 12.87 7.43
N ARG A 45 8.23 13.71 6.67
CA ARG A 45 6.96 14.28 7.13
C ARG A 45 5.86 13.24 7.31
N CYS A 46 5.88 12.17 6.52
CA CYS A 46 4.96 11.05 6.68
C CYS A 46 5.31 10.26 7.95
N LEU A 47 6.54 9.77 8.08
CA LEU A 47 6.97 8.96 9.22
C LEU A 47 6.81 9.69 10.56
N GLN A 48 7.13 10.99 10.59
CA GLN A 48 6.88 11.82 11.78
C GLN A 48 5.39 11.86 12.13
N ALA A 49 4.51 12.10 11.16
CA ALA A 49 3.07 12.12 11.42
C ALA A 49 2.52 10.76 11.87
N LEU A 50 3.05 9.65 11.33
CA LEU A 50 2.68 8.31 11.80
C LEU A 50 3.08 8.15 13.27
N SER A 51 4.32 8.48 13.63
CA SER A 51 4.79 8.42 15.00
C SER A 51 4.05 9.36 15.94
N ASP A 52 3.72 10.59 15.52
CA ASP A 52 3.00 11.58 16.33
C ASP A 52 1.55 11.15 16.65
N ASN A 53 1.00 10.23 15.85
CA ASN A 53 -0.34 9.67 16.05
C ASN A 53 -0.29 8.20 16.53
N ASP A 54 0.85 7.75 17.06
CA ASP A 54 1.06 6.38 17.57
C ASP A 54 0.79 5.28 16.52
N LEU A 55 0.84 5.59 15.22
CA LEU A 55 0.65 4.61 14.16
C LEU A 55 1.97 3.93 13.83
N GLY A 56 2.08 2.64 14.16
CA GLY A 56 3.21 1.80 13.78
C GLY A 56 3.34 1.67 12.26
N TYR A 57 4.57 1.58 11.75
CA TYR A 57 4.85 1.37 10.32
C TYR A 57 6.07 0.47 10.11
N ALA A 58 6.14 -0.20 8.97
CA ALA A 58 7.35 -0.87 8.51
C ALA A 58 8.01 -0.08 7.37
N LEU A 59 9.34 -0.09 7.32
CA LEU A 59 10.12 0.58 6.27
C LEU A 59 10.99 -0.43 5.52
N ILE A 60 10.79 -0.56 4.21
CA ILE A 60 11.64 -1.41 3.37
C ILE A 60 13.01 -0.74 3.19
N VAL A 61 14.08 -1.49 3.43
CA VAL A 61 15.45 -0.97 3.34
C VAL A 61 16.17 -1.34 2.05
N ASN A 62 15.70 -2.33 1.30
CA ASN A 62 16.19 -2.71 -0.04
C ASN A 62 15.10 -2.59 -1.12
N PRO A 63 14.69 -1.37 -1.50
CA PRO A 63 13.64 -1.18 -2.51
C PRO A 63 13.93 -1.94 -3.81
N SER A 64 12.90 -2.58 -4.32
CA SER A 64 12.88 -3.30 -5.60
C SER A 64 12.67 -2.38 -6.80
N ALA A 65 12.27 -1.13 -6.58
CA ALA A 65 11.90 -0.19 -7.64
C ALA A 65 12.34 1.27 -7.38
N GLY A 66 12.33 2.06 -8.45
CA GLY A 66 12.64 3.49 -8.44
C GLY A 66 14.13 3.82 -8.30
N GLU A 67 14.41 5.07 -7.92
CA GLU A 67 15.75 5.67 -7.84
C GLU A 67 16.62 5.01 -6.76
N LEU A 68 16.00 4.37 -5.77
CA LEU A 68 16.66 3.70 -4.65
C LEU A 68 16.88 2.21 -4.88
N ARG A 69 16.49 1.66 -6.04
CA ARG A 69 16.77 0.27 -6.39
C ARG A 69 18.28 0.05 -6.44
N ALA A 70 18.75 -0.97 -5.73
CA ALA A 70 20.13 -1.41 -5.72
C ALA A 70 20.20 -2.93 -5.82
N GLU A 71 21.37 -3.48 -6.15
CA GLU A 71 21.62 -4.92 -6.20
C GLU A 71 21.46 -5.58 -4.83
N VAL A 72 21.89 -4.88 -3.77
CA VAL A 72 21.79 -5.35 -2.38
C VAL A 72 20.91 -4.42 -1.58
N MET A 73 21.41 -3.23 -1.24
CA MET A 73 20.68 -2.28 -0.41
C MET A 73 21.33 -0.88 -0.50
N PRO A 74 20.54 0.19 -0.77
CA PRO A 74 21.06 1.54 -1.00
C PRO A 74 21.60 2.19 0.28
N GLU A 75 22.76 2.85 0.18
CA GLU A 75 23.34 3.58 1.30
C GLU A 75 22.52 4.82 1.70
N ALA A 76 21.73 5.37 0.78
CA ALA A 76 20.87 6.52 1.05
C ALA A 76 19.86 6.24 2.18
N ILE A 77 19.25 5.06 2.21
CA ILE A 77 18.30 4.68 3.27
C ILE A 77 19.06 4.43 4.58
N ALA A 78 20.19 3.74 4.54
CA ALA A 78 21.02 3.50 5.72
C ALA A 78 21.47 4.81 6.38
N SER A 79 21.93 5.77 5.58
CA SER A 79 22.29 7.11 6.04
C SER A 79 21.11 7.84 6.65
N TYR A 80 19.96 7.80 5.98
CA TYR A 80 18.72 8.40 6.49
C TYR A 80 18.34 7.87 7.88
N VAL A 81 18.33 6.54 8.04
CA VAL A 81 17.99 5.88 9.32
C VAL A 81 18.97 6.28 10.42
N ARG A 82 20.28 6.31 10.13
CA ARG A 82 21.30 6.75 11.11
C ARG A 82 21.14 8.21 11.52
N THR A 83 20.77 9.09 10.59
CA THR A 83 20.66 10.53 10.85
C THR A 83 19.37 10.91 11.57
N ASN A 84 18.24 10.30 11.19
CA ASN A 84 16.92 10.73 11.67
C ASN A 84 16.34 9.82 12.76
N GLY A 85 16.86 8.59 12.90
CA GLY A 85 16.16 7.54 13.63
C GLY A 85 14.85 7.16 12.95
N LEU A 86 14.09 6.29 13.61
CA LEU A 86 12.78 5.82 13.13
C LEU A 86 11.83 5.63 14.32
N PRO A 87 11.34 6.71 14.95
CA PRO A 87 10.37 6.58 16.03
C PRO A 87 9.09 5.94 15.48
N GLY A 88 8.49 5.04 16.26
CA GLY A 88 7.27 4.31 15.88
C GLY A 88 7.46 3.19 14.85
N VAL A 89 8.70 2.86 14.44
CA VAL A 89 8.91 1.75 13.49
C VAL A 89 8.61 0.40 14.12
N SER A 90 7.73 -0.35 13.47
CA SER A 90 7.37 -1.72 13.84
C SER A 90 8.40 -2.74 13.34
N ALA A 91 8.97 -2.51 12.15
CA ALA A 91 10.06 -3.33 11.60
C ALA A 91 10.81 -2.63 10.45
N LEU A 92 12.06 -3.01 10.24
CA LEU A 92 12.76 -2.80 8.97
C LEU A 92 12.54 -4.01 8.07
N GLY A 93 12.08 -3.76 6.85
CA GLY A 93 11.71 -4.79 5.91
C GLY A 93 12.80 -5.09 4.88
N VAL A 94 13.06 -6.36 4.62
CA VAL A 94 13.94 -6.84 3.55
C VAL A 94 13.11 -7.62 2.54
N LEU A 95 13.01 -7.10 1.31
CA LEU A 95 12.41 -7.78 0.17
C LEU A 95 13.32 -8.93 -0.28
N VAL A 96 12.71 -10.07 -0.56
CA VAL A 96 13.39 -11.27 -1.04
C VAL A 96 12.58 -11.91 -2.15
N ASP A 97 13.26 -12.23 -3.25
CA ASP A 97 12.74 -12.98 -4.39
C ASP A 97 13.78 -14.01 -4.87
N GLU A 98 13.51 -14.67 -6.00
CA GLU A 98 14.39 -15.65 -6.65
C GLU A 98 15.73 -15.06 -7.12
N THR A 99 15.82 -13.74 -7.28
CA THR A 99 16.99 -13.04 -7.81
C THR A 99 17.87 -12.42 -6.74
N THR A 100 17.41 -12.43 -5.48
CA THR A 100 18.08 -11.77 -4.36
C THR A 100 19.31 -12.57 -3.90
N ASP A 101 20.48 -11.94 -3.85
CA ASP A 101 21.65 -12.49 -3.15
C ASP A 101 21.42 -12.41 -1.63
N ILE A 102 20.91 -13.50 -1.06
CA ILE A 102 20.56 -13.59 0.36
C ILE A 102 21.77 -13.31 1.25
N THR A 103 22.91 -13.92 0.95
CA THR A 103 24.10 -13.82 1.79
C THR A 103 24.63 -12.38 1.82
N ALA A 104 24.72 -11.72 0.66
CA ALA A 104 25.15 -10.32 0.59
C ALA A 104 24.14 -9.39 1.28
N THR A 105 22.84 -9.64 1.08
CA THR A 105 21.76 -8.82 1.64
C THR A 105 21.70 -8.89 3.15
N LEU A 106 21.76 -10.08 3.74
CA LEU A 106 21.75 -10.24 5.20
C LEU A 106 23.02 -9.67 5.85
N ARG A 107 24.20 -9.87 5.25
CA ARG A 107 25.44 -9.23 5.74
C ARG A 107 25.35 -7.71 5.71
N ALA A 108 24.79 -7.15 4.64
CA ALA A 108 24.62 -5.71 4.50
C ALA A 108 23.59 -5.15 5.49
N TYR A 109 22.51 -5.89 5.78
CA TYR A 109 21.55 -5.55 6.81
C TYR A 109 22.20 -5.56 8.20
N GLU A 110 22.86 -6.66 8.56
CA GLU A 110 23.51 -6.83 9.87
C GLU A 110 24.57 -5.75 10.12
N ALA A 111 25.40 -5.45 9.10
CA ALA A 111 26.43 -4.41 9.20
C ALA A 111 25.86 -2.99 9.42
N ARG A 112 24.64 -2.72 8.93
CA ARG A 112 24.03 -1.38 8.99
C ARG A 112 23.09 -1.19 10.18
N TYR A 113 22.37 -2.24 10.56
CA TYR A 113 21.26 -2.17 11.51
C TYR A 113 21.40 -3.16 12.68
N GLY A 114 22.22 -4.21 12.53
CA GLY A 114 22.36 -5.29 13.51
C GLY A 114 21.00 -5.84 13.95
N SER A 115 20.81 -5.95 15.26
CA SER A 115 19.52 -6.32 15.88
C SER A 115 18.82 -5.10 16.52
N SER A 116 19.18 -3.87 16.14
CA SER A 116 18.63 -2.64 16.75
C SER A 116 17.17 -2.39 16.40
N PHE A 117 16.70 -2.98 15.30
CA PHE A 117 15.32 -2.89 14.84
C PHE A 117 14.74 -4.28 14.65
N PRO A 118 13.44 -4.49 14.89
CA PRO A 118 12.77 -5.72 14.45
C PRO A 118 12.94 -5.92 12.94
N LEU A 119 13.25 -7.14 12.52
CA LEU A 119 13.36 -7.50 11.11
C LEU A 119 12.02 -8.06 10.61
N MET A 120 11.60 -7.61 9.44
CA MET A 120 10.53 -8.19 8.65
C MET A 120 11.10 -8.71 7.31
N LEU A 121 10.83 -9.96 6.96
CA LEU A 121 11.14 -10.45 5.61
C LEU A 121 9.89 -10.32 4.73
N VAL A 122 10.04 -9.84 3.50
CA VAL A 122 8.96 -9.80 2.51
C VAL A 122 9.31 -10.74 1.38
N HIS A 123 8.66 -11.90 1.36
CA HIS A 123 8.85 -12.97 0.38
C HIS A 123 8.00 -12.69 -0.86
N ASN A 124 8.57 -11.97 -1.82
CA ASN A 124 7.96 -11.59 -3.10
C ASN A 124 8.29 -12.61 -4.21
N GLY A 125 8.37 -13.89 -3.83
CA GLY A 125 8.85 -14.99 -4.65
C GLY A 125 9.35 -16.15 -3.78
N LEU A 126 9.81 -17.23 -4.41
CA LEU A 126 10.34 -18.40 -3.71
C LEU A 126 11.86 -18.49 -3.87
N SER A 127 12.60 -17.87 -2.95
CA SER A 127 14.06 -17.97 -2.91
C SER A 127 14.52 -19.44 -2.78
N ALA A 128 15.56 -19.82 -3.53
CA ALA A 128 16.20 -21.12 -3.41
C ALA A 128 16.90 -21.34 -2.05
N GLU A 129 17.20 -20.24 -1.33
CA GLU A 129 17.91 -20.22 -0.06
C GLU A 129 16.95 -20.02 1.15
N LEU A 130 15.69 -20.45 1.01
CA LEU A 130 14.65 -20.23 2.01
C LEU A 130 15.03 -20.73 3.42
N GLU A 131 15.71 -21.88 3.52
CA GLU A 131 16.14 -22.42 4.82
C GLU A 131 17.30 -21.60 5.43
N ALA A 132 18.17 -21.04 4.59
CA ALA A 132 19.25 -20.16 5.03
C ALA A 132 18.69 -18.83 5.55
N LEU A 133 17.66 -18.27 4.90
CA LEU A 133 16.90 -17.14 5.46
C LEU A 133 16.31 -17.52 6.80
N ARG A 134 15.59 -18.64 6.87
CA ARG A 134 14.86 -19.06 8.07
C ARG A 134 15.76 -19.15 9.30
N LEU A 135 16.92 -19.79 9.17
CA LEU A 135 17.87 -20.00 10.27
C LEU A 135 18.82 -18.82 10.46
N GLY A 136 19.19 -18.16 9.36
CA GLY A 136 20.19 -17.09 9.33
C GLY A 136 19.69 -15.76 9.88
N THR A 137 18.37 -15.59 10.10
CA THR A 137 17.82 -14.32 10.58
C THR A 137 17.32 -14.35 12.04
N ASP A 138 17.38 -15.49 12.73
CA ASP A 138 16.83 -15.60 14.09
C ASP A 138 17.55 -14.66 15.10
N HIS A 139 18.85 -14.39 14.88
CA HIS A 139 19.63 -13.46 15.70
C HIS A 139 19.39 -11.98 15.37
N LEU A 140 18.66 -11.67 14.29
CA LEU A 140 18.40 -10.31 13.80
C LEU A 140 17.07 -9.74 14.31
N ASN A 141 16.52 -10.30 15.40
CA ASN A 141 15.23 -9.88 15.97
C ASN A 141 14.08 -9.90 14.95
N ARG A 142 13.99 -10.97 14.15
CA ARG A 142 12.92 -11.14 13.16
C ARG A 142 11.58 -11.41 13.84
N THR A 143 10.59 -10.55 13.60
CA THR A 143 9.31 -10.58 14.31
C THR A 143 8.14 -11.15 13.50
N PHE A 144 8.05 -10.81 12.21
CA PHE A 144 7.03 -11.32 11.31
C PHE A 144 7.52 -11.30 9.86
N ASP A 145 6.89 -12.12 9.03
CA ASP A 145 7.20 -12.24 7.62
C ASP A 145 5.94 -11.90 6.81
N VAL A 146 6.12 -11.27 5.66
CA VAL A 146 5.07 -10.97 4.68
C VAL A 146 5.28 -11.89 3.49
N VAL A 147 4.23 -12.56 3.04
CA VAL A 147 4.30 -13.59 2.01
C VAL A 147 3.34 -13.22 0.88
N ASP A 148 3.88 -13.13 -0.34
CA ASP A 148 3.07 -12.89 -1.53
C ASP A 148 2.09 -14.05 -1.80
N PHE A 149 0.85 -13.71 -2.16
CA PHE A 149 -0.24 -14.66 -2.46
C PHE A 149 0.12 -15.65 -3.57
N GLY A 150 0.96 -15.23 -4.53
CA GLY A 150 1.45 -16.09 -5.61
C GLY A 150 2.35 -17.23 -5.12
N VAL A 151 2.86 -17.17 -3.88
CA VAL A 151 3.69 -18.21 -3.30
C VAL A 151 2.88 -19.10 -2.36
N ARG A 152 3.02 -20.43 -2.49
CA ARG A 152 2.32 -21.37 -1.62
C ARG A 152 2.79 -21.23 -0.17
N LYS A 153 1.86 -20.88 0.72
CA LYS A 153 2.07 -20.86 2.18
C LYS A 153 2.76 -22.11 2.74
N ALA A 154 2.55 -23.28 2.12
CA ALA A 154 3.17 -24.54 2.53
C ALA A 154 4.71 -24.48 2.62
N TYR A 155 5.37 -23.67 1.78
CA TYR A 155 6.83 -23.49 1.82
C TYR A 155 7.30 -22.77 3.09
N PHE A 156 6.46 -21.94 3.68
CA PHE A 156 6.77 -21.15 4.86
C PHE A 156 6.34 -21.81 6.17
N ARG A 157 5.79 -23.04 6.16
CA ARG A 157 5.34 -23.73 7.39
C ARG A 157 6.43 -23.90 8.45
N ALA A 158 7.70 -23.97 8.04
CA ALA A 158 8.83 -24.07 8.97
C ALA A 158 9.17 -22.73 9.65
N PHE A 159 8.74 -21.61 9.09
CA PHE A 159 8.93 -20.28 9.64
C PHE A 159 8.00 -20.12 10.83
N ARG A 160 8.58 -19.79 12.00
CA ARG A 160 7.85 -19.75 13.28
C ARG A 160 7.26 -18.39 13.61
N ASN A 161 7.65 -17.36 12.87
CA ASN A 161 7.14 -16.02 13.07
C ASN A 161 5.75 -15.87 12.45
N ASP A 162 5.04 -14.84 12.89
CA ASP A 162 3.76 -14.45 12.31
C ASP A 162 3.93 -14.23 10.80
N GLN A 163 2.96 -14.75 10.03
CA GLN A 163 2.96 -14.66 8.58
C GLN A 163 1.78 -13.82 8.14
N ILE A 164 2.06 -12.79 7.36
CA ILE A 164 1.09 -11.85 6.82
C ILE A 164 0.91 -12.15 5.34
N LEU A 165 -0.33 -12.31 4.88
CA LEU A 165 -0.63 -12.44 3.47
C LEU A 165 -0.47 -11.10 2.76
N LEU A 166 0.16 -11.06 1.60
CA LEU A 166 0.17 -9.89 0.71
C LEU A 166 -0.41 -10.28 -0.64
N HIS A 167 -1.51 -9.63 -1.04
CA HIS A 167 -2.27 -9.99 -2.23
C HIS A 167 -2.58 -8.76 -3.09
N ASP A 168 -2.12 -8.75 -4.34
CA ASP A 168 -2.50 -7.70 -5.30
C ASP A 168 -3.91 -7.94 -5.86
N CYS A 169 -4.89 -7.43 -5.13
CA CYS A 169 -6.31 -7.52 -5.44
C CYS A 169 -6.77 -6.58 -6.56
N PHE A 170 -5.92 -5.64 -7.00
CA PHE A 170 -6.32 -4.63 -7.97
C PHE A 170 -6.12 -5.08 -9.42
N GLU A 171 -7.20 -5.47 -10.08
CA GLU A 171 -7.20 -5.86 -11.49
C GLU A 171 -7.02 -4.67 -12.44
N ARG A 172 -5.77 -4.24 -12.60
CA ARG A 172 -5.42 -3.09 -13.43
C ARG A 172 -5.74 -3.32 -14.92
N ALA A 173 -6.52 -2.42 -15.52
CA ALA A 173 -6.69 -2.35 -16.97
C ALA A 173 -5.50 -1.68 -17.67
N GLU A 174 -5.26 -2.03 -18.94
CA GLU A 174 -4.19 -1.42 -19.74
C GLU A 174 -4.41 0.08 -19.96
N ARG A 175 -5.66 0.50 -20.19
CA ARG A 175 -6.04 1.90 -20.37
C ARG A 175 -7.21 2.26 -19.48
N ASN A 176 -7.24 3.50 -19.01
CA ASN A 176 -8.34 4.01 -18.18
C ASN A 176 -9.71 3.90 -18.84
N SER A 177 -9.79 4.06 -20.17
CA SER A 177 -11.04 3.91 -20.92
C SER A 177 -11.64 2.51 -20.84
N ASP A 178 -10.80 1.48 -20.65
CA ASP A 178 -11.24 0.09 -20.64
C ASP A 178 -12.04 -0.24 -19.35
N TYR A 179 -12.03 0.65 -18.35
CA TYR A 179 -12.88 0.54 -17.17
C TYR A 179 -14.34 0.93 -17.41
N LEU A 180 -14.66 1.60 -18.53
CA LEU A 180 -16.06 1.94 -18.88
C LEU A 180 -16.93 0.69 -18.99
N ASP A 181 -16.38 -0.40 -19.51
CA ASP A 181 -17.09 -1.66 -19.71
C ASP A 181 -17.07 -2.59 -18.48
N ARG A 182 -16.18 -2.31 -17.50
CA ARG A 182 -16.04 -3.14 -16.28
C ARG A 182 -17.00 -2.72 -15.17
N GLY A 183 -17.16 -1.42 -14.95
CA GLY A 183 -18.05 -0.88 -13.92
C GLY A 183 -17.63 -1.22 -12.49
N GLU A 184 -17.87 -2.45 -12.04
CA GLU A 184 -17.61 -2.98 -10.70
C GLU A 184 -16.99 -4.37 -10.77
N THR A 185 -16.00 -4.65 -9.94
CA THR A 185 -15.42 -5.98 -9.74
C THR A 185 -15.30 -6.30 -8.26
N ASP A 186 -15.13 -7.58 -7.95
CA ASP A 186 -14.69 -7.97 -6.61
C ASP A 186 -13.26 -7.46 -6.40
N PHE A 187 -12.94 -7.03 -5.18
CA PHE A 187 -11.61 -6.57 -4.80
C PHE A 187 -10.95 -7.61 -3.89
N SER A 188 -11.48 -7.82 -2.68
CA SER A 188 -10.88 -8.74 -1.72
C SER A 188 -11.90 -9.30 -0.74
N ASP A 189 -11.73 -10.57 -0.40
CA ASP A 189 -12.34 -11.27 0.73
C ASP A 189 -11.31 -11.71 1.78
N ASP A 190 -10.06 -11.27 1.66
CA ASP A 190 -8.95 -11.68 2.55
C ASP A 190 -9.26 -11.34 4.01
N HIS A 191 -9.92 -10.21 4.26
CA HIS A 191 -10.34 -9.78 5.60
C HIS A 191 -11.29 -10.77 6.29
N LEU A 192 -12.03 -11.60 5.52
CA LEU A 192 -12.93 -12.63 6.04
C LEU A 192 -12.17 -13.91 6.38
N PHE A 193 -11.15 -14.29 5.60
CA PHE A 193 -10.60 -15.64 5.62
C PHE A 193 -9.14 -15.73 6.11
N TYR A 194 -8.39 -14.63 6.21
CA TYR A 194 -6.96 -14.68 6.53
C TYR A 194 -6.66 -15.49 7.80
N ALA A 195 -7.47 -15.32 8.85
CA ALA A 195 -7.29 -16.02 10.12
C ALA A 195 -7.61 -17.52 10.04
N ASP A 196 -8.69 -17.90 9.33
CA ASP A 196 -9.07 -19.30 9.12
C ASP A 196 -8.06 -20.05 8.26
N GLU A 197 -7.39 -19.33 7.36
CA GLU A 197 -6.25 -19.83 6.58
C GLU A 197 -4.93 -19.84 7.37
N GLY A 198 -4.94 -19.35 8.62
CA GLY A 198 -3.83 -19.35 9.56
C GLY A 198 -2.82 -18.24 9.35
N TRP A 199 -3.20 -17.12 8.70
CA TRP A 199 -2.38 -15.92 8.60
C TRP A 199 -2.59 -15.03 9.83
N ALA A 200 -1.54 -14.36 10.28
CA ALA A 200 -1.62 -13.41 11.40
C ALA A 200 -2.19 -12.04 10.97
N GLY A 201 -2.21 -11.77 9.67
CA GLY A 201 -2.79 -10.58 9.05
C GLY A 201 -2.79 -10.70 7.53
N PHE A 202 -3.29 -9.65 6.88
CA PHE A 202 -3.34 -9.55 5.42
C PHE A 202 -2.96 -8.14 4.97
N GLY A 203 -2.66 -7.97 3.70
CA GLY A 203 -2.25 -6.72 3.09
C GLY A 203 -2.46 -6.76 1.59
N ASP A 204 -2.54 -5.59 0.98
CA ASP A 204 -2.69 -5.42 -0.46
C ASP A 204 -1.90 -4.20 -0.94
N TYR A 205 -1.97 -3.91 -2.24
CA TYR A 205 -1.38 -2.72 -2.88
C TYR A 205 -2.41 -1.61 -3.14
N LEU A 206 -3.47 -1.59 -2.32
CA LEU A 206 -4.60 -0.67 -2.33
C LEU A 206 -5.25 -0.58 -3.73
N THR A 207 -5.85 0.56 -4.05
CA THR A 207 -6.45 0.82 -5.38
C THR A 207 -5.41 1.21 -6.44
N ILE A 208 -4.16 0.78 -6.30
CA ILE A 208 -3.01 1.18 -7.14
C ILE A 208 -2.41 -0.02 -7.86
N GLY A 209 -2.29 -1.14 -7.15
CA GLY A 209 -1.62 -2.36 -7.60
C GLY A 209 -0.11 -2.35 -7.36
N SER A 210 0.48 -3.55 -7.41
CA SER A 210 1.89 -3.82 -7.14
C SER A 210 2.85 -3.20 -8.16
N GLY A 211 2.36 -2.95 -9.37
CA GLY A 211 3.15 -2.48 -10.51
C GLY A 211 3.75 -1.08 -10.30
N TYR A 212 5.07 -0.98 -10.44
CA TYR A 212 5.77 0.31 -10.43
C TYR A 212 5.89 0.90 -11.84
N VAL A 213 5.38 2.12 -12.02
CA VAL A 213 5.61 2.95 -13.21
C VAL A 213 6.24 4.27 -12.76
N ASP A 214 7.36 4.68 -13.36
CA ASP A 214 7.96 5.98 -13.09
C ASP A 214 7.30 7.08 -13.94
N GLY A 215 7.07 8.24 -13.34
CA GLY A 215 6.31 9.32 -13.94
C GLY A 215 4.80 9.04 -14.07
N GLY A 216 4.12 9.94 -14.76
CA GLY A 216 2.70 9.83 -15.11
C GLY A 216 2.48 10.41 -16.50
N PHE A 217 1.54 9.82 -17.24
CA PHE A 217 1.08 10.37 -18.51
C PHE A 217 -0.27 11.05 -18.30
N THR A 218 -0.53 12.12 -19.04
CA THR A 218 -1.88 12.69 -19.10
C THR A 218 -2.80 11.65 -19.73
N PRO A 219 -3.74 11.05 -18.97
CA PRO A 219 -4.55 9.98 -19.51
C PRO A 219 -5.60 10.57 -20.45
N ARG A 220 -6.02 9.79 -21.45
CA ARG A 220 -7.15 10.16 -22.32
C ARG A 220 -8.49 10.15 -21.59
N ALA A 221 -8.59 9.30 -20.57
CA ALA A 221 -9.74 9.14 -19.68
C ALA A 221 -9.33 9.31 -18.22
N VAL A 222 -10.17 9.98 -17.42
CA VAL A 222 -10.03 10.00 -15.96
C VAL A 222 -10.80 8.83 -15.39
N ALA A 223 -10.14 7.99 -14.58
CA ALA A 223 -10.77 6.91 -13.85
C ALA A 223 -10.55 7.12 -12.35
N ILE A 224 -11.61 6.98 -11.56
CA ILE A 224 -11.60 7.03 -10.10
C ILE A 224 -11.95 5.63 -9.61
N HIS A 225 -11.12 5.08 -8.72
CA HIS A 225 -11.28 3.71 -8.23
C HIS A 225 -11.71 3.77 -6.77
N TRP A 226 -12.90 3.26 -6.47
CA TRP A 226 -13.50 3.40 -5.15
C TRP A 226 -13.88 2.04 -4.59
N THR A 227 -13.24 1.66 -3.49
CA THR A 227 -13.58 0.44 -2.76
C THR A 227 -14.74 0.69 -1.81
N TYR A 228 -15.60 -0.31 -1.66
CA TYR A 228 -16.71 -0.29 -0.73
C TYR A 228 -17.12 -1.71 -0.35
N GLU A 229 -17.85 -1.84 0.74
CA GLU A 229 -18.40 -3.11 1.21
C GLU A 229 -19.92 -3.06 1.00
N PRO A 230 -20.47 -3.76 -0.01
CA PRO A 230 -21.90 -3.68 -0.34
C PRO A 230 -22.81 -4.27 0.75
N VAL A 231 -22.30 -5.28 1.47
CA VAL A 231 -22.99 -5.99 2.54
C VAL A 231 -22.00 -6.13 3.68
N VAL A 232 -22.42 -5.75 4.89
CA VAL A 232 -21.61 -5.90 6.12
C VAL A 232 -21.13 -7.34 6.26
N ASP A 233 -19.84 -7.51 6.55
CA ASP A 233 -19.14 -8.80 6.65
C ASP A 233 -19.12 -9.58 5.32
N GLY A 234 -19.21 -8.85 4.22
CA GLY A 234 -19.16 -9.37 2.85
C GLY A 234 -17.88 -8.98 2.11
N ILE A 235 -17.79 -9.45 0.86
CA ILE A 235 -16.65 -9.17 -0.01
C ILE A 235 -16.51 -7.66 -0.24
N ILE A 236 -15.29 -7.14 -0.15
CA ILE A 236 -14.98 -5.77 -0.56
C ILE A 236 -14.99 -5.74 -2.08
N LYS A 237 -15.74 -4.79 -2.63
CA LYS A 237 -15.79 -4.54 -4.07
C LYS A 237 -15.04 -3.27 -4.43
N ILE A 238 -14.68 -3.15 -5.70
CA ILE A 238 -14.15 -1.92 -6.28
C ILE A 238 -14.99 -1.49 -7.46
N ARG A 239 -15.37 -0.20 -7.48
CA ARG A 239 -16.09 0.42 -8.58
C ARG A 239 -15.20 1.43 -9.29
N HIS A 240 -15.26 1.44 -10.62
CA HIS A 240 -14.46 2.31 -11.47
C HIS A 240 -15.33 3.38 -12.13
N PHE A 241 -15.16 4.63 -11.74
CA PHE A 241 -15.88 5.77 -12.31
C PHE A 241 -15.02 6.42 -13.37
N THR A 242 -15.42 6.28 -14.63
CA THR A 242 -14.63 6.72 -15.78
C THR A 242 -15.34 7.83 -16.55
N SER A 243 -14.58 8.84 -16.99
CA SER A 243 -15.06 9.90 -17.89
C SER A 243 -15.54 9.33 -19.22
N GLU A 244 -16.46 10.01 -19.90
CA GLU A 244 -17.05 9.54 -21.16
C GLU A 244 -16.33 10.14 -22.37
N ASN A 245 -15.96 11.42 -22.29
CA ASN A 245 -15.37 12.15 -23.40
C ASN A 245 -13.85 11.89 -23.54
N ASN A 246 -13.48 10.69 -24.00
CA ASN A 246 -12.08 10.20 -23.97
C ASN A 246 -11.31 10.33 -25.31
N GLY A 247 -11.79 11.15 -26.24
CA GLY A 247 -11.23 11.28 -27.60
C GLY A 247 -9.83 11.91 -27.68
N ASP A 248 -9.46 12.73 -26.69
CA ASP A 248 -8.18 13.44 -26.62
C ASP A 248 -7.60 13.46 -25.19
N ILE A 249 -6.56 14.27 -24.94
CA ILE A 249 -5.98 14.52 -23.60
C ILE A 249 -6.34 15.90 -23.04
N ALA A 250 -7.20 16.65 -23.72
CA ALA A 250 -7.61 17.98 -23.30
C ALA A 250 -8.63 17.92 -22.16
N ASN A 251 -8.87 19.05 -21.50
CA ASN A 251 -9.93 19.23 -20.50
C ASN A 251 -9.99 18.14 -19.40
N VAL A 252 -8.86 17.84 -18.77
CA VAL A 252 -8.80 16.85 -17.68
C VAL A 252 -9.74 17.22 -16.53
N GLY A 253 -9.94 18.51 -16.26
CA GLY A 253 -10.88 18.98 -15.23
C GLY A 253 -12.34 18.62 -15.55
N GLY A 254 -12.81 18.82 -16.78
CA GLY A 254 -14.15 18.40 -17.19
C GLY A 254 -14.33 16.88 -17.11
N LYS A 255 -13.33 16.11 -17.56
CA LYS A 255 -13.35 14.64 -17.45
C LYS A 255 -13.39 14.16 -16.01
N PHE A 256 -12.67 14.85 -15.11
CA PHE A 256 -12.78 14.59 -13.69
C PHE A 256 -14.20 14.84 -13.17
N LEU A 257 -14.85 15.95 -13.55
CA LEU A 257 -16.22 16.23 -13.10
C LEU A 257 -17.23 15.19 -13.58
N GLU A 258 -17.09 14.68 -14.81
CA GLU A 258 -17.91 13.56 -15.32
C GLU A 258 -17.74 12.30 -14.46
N ALA A 259 -16.51 11.94 -14.09
CA ALA A 259 -16.25 10.78 -13.24
C ALA A 259 -16.70 11.02 -11.79
N ALA A 260 -16.51 12.24 -11.27
CA ALA A 260 -16.88 12.64 -9.91
C ALA A 260 -18.39 12.66 -9.72
N GLU A 261 -19.17 13.11 -10.72
CA GLU A 261 -20.63 13.05 -10.71
C GLU A 261 -21.12 11.62 -10.48
N LYS A 262 -20.59 10.67 -11.25
CA LYS A 262 -20.93 9.24 -11.13
C LYS A 262 -20.56 8.68 -9.76
N LEU A 263 -19.39 9.07 -9.24
CA LEU A 263 -18.96 8.68 -7.90
C LEU A 263 -19.90 9.24 -6.83
N VAL A 264 -20.22 10.54 -6.84
CA VAL A 264 -21.06 11.17 -5.83
C VAL A 264 -22.46 10.56 -5.82
N ALA A 265 -23.07 10.37 -7.00
CA ALA A 265 -24.37 9.71 -7.11
C ALA A 265 -24.34 8.30 -6.50
N PHE A 266 -23.26 7.54 -6.72
CA PHE A 266 -23.07 6.23 -6.11
C PHE A 266 -22.88 6.30 -4.59
N LEU A 267 -22.04 7.21 -4.10
CA LEU A 267 -21.79 7.37 -2.67
C LEU A 267 -23.08 7.71 -1.91
N ASP A 268 -23.92 8.58 -2.49
CA ASP A 268 -25.21 8.97 -1.92
C ASP A 268 -26.22 7.80 -1.96
N GLN A 269 -26.23 7.03 -3.04
CA GLN A 269 -27.06 5.83 -3.15
C GLN A 269 -26.69 4.77 -2.11
N GLN A 270 -25.40 4.58 -1.83
CA GLN A 270 -24.90 3.58 -0.89
C GLN A 270 -24.79 4.10 0.56
N GLY A 271 -25.02 5.40 0.80
CA GLY A 271 -24.83 6.01 2.12
C GLY A 271 -23.38 5.95 2.63
N ILE A 272 -22.40 6.06 1.74
CA ILE A 272 -20.97 5.98 2.09
C ILE A 272 -20.47 7.35 2.56
N HIS A 273 -19.88 7.36 3.76
CA HIS A 273 -19.33 8.54 4.42
C HIS A 273 -17.94 8.25 5.03
N THR A 274 -16.91 8.27 4.18
CA THR A 274 -15.51 8.34 4.59
C THR A 274 -14.98 9.77 4.49
N VAL A 275 -13.87 10.09 5.16
CA VAL A 275 -13.21 11.40 5.06
C VAL A 275 -12.96 11.77 3.58
N ALA A 276 -12.47 10.81 2.80
CA ALA A 276 -12.19 11.02 1.38
C ALA A 276 -13.47 11.22 0.55
N SER A 277 -14.56 10.51 0.87
CA SER A 277 -15.84 10.66 0.17
C SER A 277 -16.42 12.07 0.31
N GLU A 278 -16.31 12.67 1.50
CA GLU A 278 -16.78 14.05 1.73
C GLU A 278 -15.95 15.08 0.97
N VAL A 279 -14.64 14.88 0.89
CA VAL A 279 -13.77 15.74 0.07
C VAL A 279 -14.10 15.61 -1.42
N MET A 280 -14.42 14.40 -1.91
CA MET A 280 -14.85 14.20 -3.30
C MET A 280 -16.20 14.88 -3.58
N ARG A 281 -17.16 14.80 -2.66
CA ARG A 281 -18.44 15.53 -2.74
C ARG A 281 -18.21 17.04 -2.83
N GLN A 282 -17.33 17.58 -1.99
CA GLN A 282 -17.01 19.01 -2.01
C GLN A 282 -16.39 19.45 -3.35
N HIS A 283 -15.44 18.68 -3.89
CA HIS A 283 -14.85 18.98 -5.19
C HIS A 283 -15.88 19.00 -6.33
N TYR A 284 -16.81 18.04 -6.33
CA TYR A 284 -17.90 18.00 -7.29
C TYR A 284 -18.86 19.20 -7.12
N ALA A 285 -19.31 19.48 -5.90
CA ALA A 285 -20.21 20.60 -5.60
C ALA A 285 -19.63 21.96 -6.01
N ASP A 286 -18.33 22.17 -5.76
CA ASP A 286 -17.63 23.40 -6.11
C ASP A 286 -17.18 23.45 -7.59
N SER A 287 -17.40 22.37 -8.35
CA SER A 287 -16.88 22.20 -9.71
C SER A 287 -15.36 22.40 -9.81
N THR A 288 -14.60 21.93 -8.81
CA THR A 288 -13.15 22.08 -8.73
C THR A 288 -12.41 20.79 -9.06
N TYR A 289 -11.31 20.90 -9.81
CA TYR A 289 -10.45 19.77 -10.13
C TYR A 289 -9.17 19.82 -9.28
N PRO A 290 -8.95 18.85 -8.37
CA PRO A 290 -7.81 18.90 -7.45
C PRO A 290 -6.50 18.33 -8.01
N GLY A 291 -6.50 17.83 -9.25
CA GLY A 291 -5.37 17.11 -9.83
C GLY A 291 -5.47 15.59 -9.62
N LEU A 292 -5.05 14.80 -10.63
CA LEU A 292 -5.08 13.32 -10.58
C LEU A 292 -4.36 12.72 -9.37
N GLY A 293 -3.28 13.36 -8.93
CA GLY A 293 -2.55 12.93 -7.75
C GLY A 293 -3.39 12.99 -6.48
N ILE A 294 -4.20 14.05 -6.30
CA ILE A 294 -5.11 14.18 -5.18
C ILE A 294 -6.28 13.21 -5.30
N VAL A 295 -6.81 12.97 -6.51
CA VAL A 295 -7.84 11.95 -6.75
C VAL A 295 -7.34 10.54 -6.34
N LYS A 296 -6.10 10.20 -6.73
CA LYS A 296 -5.45 8.95 -6.31
C LYS A 296 -5.28 8.90 -4.79
N LYS A 297 -4.81 9.99 -4.16
CA LYS A 297 -4.69 10.11 -2.70
C LYS A 297 -6.02 9.81 -1.99
N LEU A 298 -7.13 10.40 -2.47
CA LEU A 298 -8.45 10.23 -1.89
C LEU A 298 -8.96 8.79 -2.03
N SER A 299 -8.68 8.13 -3.17
CA SER A 299 -9.00 6.70 -3.37
C SER A 299 -8.26 5.80 -2.37
N ILE A 300 -6.97 6.08 -2.12
CA ILE A 300 -6.16 5.39 -1.10
C ILE A 300 -6.74 5.62 0.30
N GLN A 301 -7.07 6.88 0.64
CA GLN A 301 -7.63 7.22 1.95
C GLN A 301 -8.97 6.50 2.20
N ASN A 302 -9.86 6.48 1.21
CA ASN A 302 -11.12 5.74 1.31
C ASN A 302 -10.87 4.25 1.59
N HIS A 303 -9.93 3.63 0.87
CA HIS A 303 -9.64 2.21 1.04
C HIS A 303 -9.08 1.89 2.44
N LEU A 304 -8.12 2.69 2.90
CA LEU A 304 -7.54 2.55 4.25
C LEU A 304 -8.60 2.72 5.34
N GLU A 305 -9.45 3.74 5.22
CA GLU A 305 -10.53 4.02 6.17
C GLU A 305 -11.60 2.92 6.16
N LEU A 306 -11.96 2.40 4.98
CA LEU A 306 -12.89 1.28 4.82
C LEU A 306 -12.38 0.04 5.55
N ILE A 307 -11.17 -0.44 5.22
CA ILE A 307 -10.61 -1.66 5.85
C ILE A 307 -10.43 -1.47 7.35
N SER A 308 -9.91 -0.31 7.77
CA SER A 308 -9.78 0.00 9.19
C SER A 308 -11.14 0.03 9.90
N SER A 309 -12.22 0.41 9.21
CA SER A 309 -13.57 0.39 9.80
C SER A 309 -14.12 -1.02 9.89
N ILE A 310 -13.92 -1.86 8.86
CA ILE A 310 -14.31 -3.28 8.87
C ILE A 310 -13.62 -4.01 10.03
N LEU A 311 -12.31 -3.81 10.20
CA LEU A 311 -11.53 -4.43 11.28
C LEU A 311 -11.80 -3.88 12.69
N ALA A 312 -12.55 -2.77 12.81
CA ALA A 312 -12.89 -2.16 14.10
C ALA A 312 -14.33 -2.47 14.56
N ARG A 313 -15.10 -3.18 13.74
CA ARG A 313 -16.43 -3.69 14.11
C ARG A 313 -16.29 -4.89 15.05
#